data_AF-A0A3M1Y9G3-F1
#
_entry.id   AF-A0A3M1Y9G3-F1
#
_cell.length_a   1.000
_cell.length_b   1.000
_cell.length_c   1.000
_cell.angle_alpha   90.00
_cell.angle_beta   90.00
_cell.angle_gamma   90.00
#
_symmetry.space_group_name_H-M   'P 1'
#
loop_
_entity.id
_entity.type
_entity.pdbx_description
1 polymer ?
#
loop_
_entity_poly.entity_id
_entity_poly.type
_entity_poly.pdbx_seq_one_letter_code
_entity_poly.pdbx_strand_id
1 'polypeptide(L)'
;MATSPQKLSTSGQDYLLATWENDQLTMIPHCACGQTLDEDYTCRACGRQCACDFVLCRDMQTLQVVQRLICGNPQFKNLQADVLG
;
A
#
# COMPACT_ATOMS: atom_id res chain seq x y z
N MET A 1 10.30 -5.68 -12.78
CA MET A 1 11.06 -5.72 -11.51
C MET A 1 10.02 -5.82 -10.42
N ALA A 2 10.03 -6.87 -9.60
CA ALA A 2 9.05 -6.98 -8.51
C ALA A 2 9.32 -5.90 -7.45
N THR A 3 8.24 -5.37 -6.86
CA THR A 3 8.35 -4.40 -5.76
C THR A 3 8.32 -5.14 -4.44
N SER A 4 9.27 -4.83 -3.55
CA SER A 4 9.38 -5.43 -2.23
C SER A 4 9.33 -4.36 -1.14
N PRO A 5 8.89 -4.70 0.09
CA PRO A 5 8.85 -3.76 1.22
C PRO A 5 10.21 -3.12 1.48
N GLN A 6 11.28 -3.89 1.34
CA GLN A 6 12.66 -3.42 1.53
C GLN A 6 13.02 -2.29 0.55
N LYS A 7 12.61 -2.42 -0.72
CA LYS A 7 12.87 -1.40 -1.74
C LYS A 7 12.11 -0.10 -1.44
N LEU A 8 10.88 -0.22 -0.95
CA LEU A 8 10.06 0.92 -0.53
C LEU A 8 10.68 1.60 0.70
N SER A 9 11.13 0.82 1.69
CA SER A 9 11.85 1.30 2.86
C SER A 9 13.11 2.07 2.50
N THR A 10 13.96 1.54 1.60
CA THR A 10 15.17 2.23 1.13
C THR A 10 14.85 3.54 0.40
N SER A 11 13.71 3.60 -0.28
CA SER A 11 13.25 4.79 -1.00
C SER A 11 12.49 5.77 -0.10
N GLY A 12 12.25 5.43 1.17
CA GLY A 12 11.47 6.24 2.10
C GLY A 12 9.97 6.29 1.77
N GLN A 13 9.49 5.36 0.93
CA GLN A 13 8.12 5.36 0.41
C GLN A 13 7.20 4.55 1.33
N ASP A 14 6.16 5.21 1.84
CA ASP A 14 5.10 4.59 2.61
C ASP A 14 4.17 3.80 1.66
N TYR A 15 3.52 2.75 2.15
CA TYR A 15 2.70 1.89 1.30
C TYR A 15 1.51 1.27 2.03
N LEU A 16 0.44 0.97 1.29
CA LEU A 16 -0.66 0.14 1.72
C LEU A 16 -0.40 -1.30 1.30
N LEU A 17 -0.31 -2.23 2.23
CA LEU A 17 -0.30 -3.66 1.91
C LEU A 17 -1.74 -4.10 1.64
N ALA A 18 -2.06 -4.33 0.37
CA ALA A 18 -3.35 -4.82 -0.06
C ALA A 18 -3.35 -6.35 -0.14
N THR A 19 -4.44 -6.95 0.33
CA THR A 19 -4.68 -8.39 0.25
C THR A 19 -6.15 -8.65 -0.06
N TRP A 20 -6.42 -9.46 -1.08
CA TRP A 20 -7.77 -9.92 -1.43
C TRP A 20 -8.00 -11.34 -0.91
N GLU A 21 -8.82 -11.48 0.13
CA GLU A 21 -9.17 -12.77 0.72
C GLU A 21 -10.67 -12.77 1.08
N ASN A 22 -11.35 -13.91 0.87
CA ASN A 22 -12.79 -14.07 1.16
C ASN A 22 -13.70 -12.98 0.53
N ASP A 23 -13.43 -12.62 -0.72
CA ASP A 23 -14.14 -11.56 -1.45
C ASP A 23 -14.09 -10.17 -0.78
N GLN A 24 -13.10 -9.96 0.10
CA GLN A 24 -12.88 -8.69 0.79
C GLN A 24 -11.47 -8.19 0.51
N LEU A 25 -11.39 -6.90 0.15
CA LEU A 25 -10.12 -6.20 0.02
C LEU A 25 -9.74 -5.61 1.37
N THR A 26 -8.64 -6.09 1.93
CA THR A 26 -8.01 -5.50 3.11
C THR A 26 -6.82 -4.67 2.68
N MET A 27 -6.70 -3.44 3.19
CA MET A 27 -5.53 -2.58 3.00
C MET A 27 -4.97 -2.18 4.35
N ILE A 28 -3.73 -2.56 4.62
CA ILE A 28 -3.04 -2.25 5.88
C ILE A 28 -1.99 -1.18 5.60
N PRO A 29 -2.04 -0.02 6.27
CA PRO A 29 -1.08 1.05 6.06
C PRO A 29 0.25 0.74 6.74
N HIS A 30 1.35 0.86 6.01
CA HIS A 30 2.71 0.68 6.47
C HIS A 30 3.57 1.92 6.19
N CYS A 31 4.34 2.30 7.20
CA CYS A 31 5.40 3.29 7.06
C CYS A 31 6.57 2.69 6.27
N ALA A 32 7.33 3.55 5.60
CA ALA A 32 8.61 3.19 5.01
C ALA A 32 9.58 2.54 6.03
N CYS A 33 9.44 2.80 7.34
CA CYS A 33 10.25 2.13 8.37
C CYS A 33 9.86 0.66 8.63
N GLY A 34 8.80 0.16 7.99
CA GLY A 34 8.31 -1.22 8.11
C GLY A 34 7.25 -1.42 9.21
N GLN A 35 6.96 -0.41 10.02
CA GLN A 35 5.89 -0.46 11.01
C GLN A 35 4.52 -0.17 10.39
N THR A 36 3.47 -0.77 10.93
CA THR A 36 2.10 -0.39 10.59
C THR A 36 1.78 1.00 11.12
N LEU A 37 0.93 1.71 10.40
CA LEU A 37 0.40 3.00 10.81
C LEU A 37 -0.86 2.80 11.65
N ASP A 38 -1.10 3.72 12.58
CA ASP A 38 -2.38 3.80 13.28
C ASP A 38 -3.49 4.36 12.37
N GLU A 39 -4.71 4.46 12.89
CA GLU A 39 -5.90 4.94 12.16
C GLU A 39 -5.73 6.36 11.58
N ASP A 40 -4.89 7.19 12.21
CA ASP A 40 -4.53 8.54 11.74
C ASP A 40 -3.39 8.56 10.71
N TYR A 41 -3.01 7.40 10.16
CA TYR A 41 -1.84 7.25 9.28
C TYR A 41 -0.53 7.75 9.91
N THR A 42 -0.45 7.71 11.24
CA THR A 42 0.71 8.15 12.00
C THR A 42 1.58 6.96 12.37
N CYS A 43 2.88 7.06 12.09
CA CYS A 43 3.84 6.04 12.49
C CYS A 43 4.33 6.33 13.91
N ARG A 44 4.02 5.48 14.90
CA ARG A 44 4.54 5.68 16.28
C ARG A 44 6.06 5.62 16.39
N ALA A 45 6.71 4.84 15.54
CA ALA A 45 8.17 4.69 15.56
C ALA A 45 8.89 5.92 14.99
N CYS A 46 8.33 6.54 13.94
CA CYS A 46 8.92 7.72 13.31
C CYS A 46 8.37 9.05 13.86
N GLY A 47 7.20 9.03 14.50
CA GLY A 47 6.51 10.23 14.97
C GLY A 47 5.99 11.13 13.84
N ARG A 48 5.85 10.61 12.62
CA ARG A 48 5.41 11.37 11.43
C ARG A 48 4.06 10.86 10.93
N GLN A 49 3.30 11.77 10.32
CA GLN A 49 2.14 11.42 9.52
C GLN A 49 2.61 10.96 8.13
N CYS A 50 2.20 9.76 7.73
CA CYS A 50 2.62 9.11 6.49
C CYS A 50 1.56 9.30 5.41
N ALA A 51 2.01 9.36 4.15
CA ALA A 51 1.15 9.47 2.98
C ALA A 51 1.29 8.19 2.15
N CYS A 52 0.28 7.32 2.21
CA CYS A 52 0.33 6.03 1.53
C CYS A 52 -0.24 6.15 0.11
N ASP A 53 0.52 6.78 -0.79
CA ASP A 53 0.16 6.91 -2.21
C ASP A 53 0.50 5.65 -3.04
N PHE A 54 1.14 4.65 -2.42
CA PHE A 54 1.55 3.41 -3.07
C PHE A 54 0.84 2.21 -2.45
N VAL A 55 0.35 1.29 -3.28
CA VAL A 55 -0.34 0.06 -2.87
C VAL A 55 0.48 -1.15 -3.28
N LEU A 56 1.00 -1.86 -2.30
CA LEU A 56 1.71 -3.13 -2.50
C LEU A 56 0.71 -4.28 -2.40
N CYS A 57 0.43 -4.93 -3.52
CA CYS A 57 -0.54 -6.01 -3.59
C CYS A 57 0.14 -7.35 -3.32
N ARG A 58 -0.43 -8.17 -2.43
CA ARG A 58 0.14 -9.49 -2.08
C ARG A 58 0.33 -10.41 -3.29
N ASP A 59 -0.56 -10.32 -4.27
CA ASP A 59 -0.59 -11.16 -5.46
C ASP A 59 -1.27 -10.45 -6.64
N MET A 60 -1.22 -11.08 -7.81
CA MET A 60 -1.79 -10.54 -9.04
C MET A 60 -3.32 -10.42 -8.99
N GLN A 61 -4.01 -11.27 -8.24
CA GLN A 61 -5.47 -11.19 -8.08
C GLN A 61 -5.84 -9.91 -7.33
N THR A 62 -5.14 -9.65 -6.23
CA THR A 62 -5.29 -8.43 -5.45
C THR A 62 -4.99 -7.19 -6.30
N LEU A 63 -3.92 -7.24 -7.09
CA LEU A 63 -3.55 -6.14 -8.00
C LEU A 63 -4.68 -5.82 -9.00
N GLN A 64 -5.32 -6.84 -9.57
CA GLN A 64 -6.46 -6.61 -10.48
C GLN A 64 -7.63 -5.90 -9.79
N VAL A 65 -7.95 -6.27 -8.55
CA VAL A 65 -9.01 -5.63 -7.78
C VAL A 65 -8.66 -4.17 -7.49
N VAL A 66 -7.44 -3.91 -7.03
CA VAL A 66 -6.95 -2.56 -6.74
C VAL A 66 -6.94 -1.69 -8.01
N GLN A 67 -6.47 -2.22 -9.14
CA GLN A 67 -6.49 -1.49 -10.42
C GLN A 67 -7.92 -1.13 -10.86
N ARG A 68 -8.89 -2.03 -10.67
CA ARG A 68 -10.31 -1.71 -10.94
C ARG A 68 -10.81 -0.59 -10.03
N LEU A 69 -10.43 -0.58 -8.76
CA LEU A 69 -10.80 0.48 -7.82
C LEU A 69 -10.20 1.83 -8.20
N ILE A 70 -8.91 1.86 -8.55
CA ILE A 70 -8.19 3.06 -9.01
C ILE A 70 -8.84 3.62 -10.28
N CYS A 71 -9.12 2.75 -11.26
CA CYS A 71 -9.73 3.15 -12.53
C CYS A 71 -11.19 3.64 -12.34
N GLY A 72 -11.94 3.01 -11.43
CA GLY A 72 -13.33 3.36 -11.15
C GLY A 72 -13.53 4.64 -10.33
N ASN A 73 -12.48 5.17 -9.70
CA ASN A 73 -12.57 6.30 -8.77
C ASN A 73 -11.51 7.36 -9.05
N PRO A 74 -11.88 8.55 -9.56
CA PRO A 74 -10.92 9.61 -9.90
C PRO A 74 -10.16 10.17 -8.69
N GLN A 75 -10.68 9.98 -7.47
CA GLN A 75 -10.00 10.28 -6.21
C GLN A 75 -8.75 9.42 -5.96
N PHE A 76 -8.67 8.24 -6.55
CA PHE A 76 -7.55 7.31 -6.41
C PHE A 76 -6.60 7.32 -7.61
N LYS A 77 -6.78 8.24 -8.57
CA LYS A 77 -5.98 8.32 -9.80
C LYS A 77 -4.47 8.49 -9.58
N ASN A 78 -4.09 9.02 -8.41
CA ASN A 78 -2.69 9.24 -8.03
C ASN A 78 -2.09 8.03 -7.31
N LEU A 79 -2.90 7.03 -6.94
CA LEU A 79 -2.40 5.82 -6.31
C LEU A 79 -1.66 4.97 -7.34
N GLN A 80 -0.47 4.54 -6.96
CA GLN A 80 0.29 3.54 -7.71
C GLN A 80 0.06 2.18 -7.07
N ALA A 81 0.02 1.12 -7.88
CA ALA A 81 -0.12 -0.24 -7.38
C ALA A 81 0.86 -1.17 -8.09
N ASP A 82 1.52 -2.02 -7.32
CA ASP A 82 2.41 -3.05 -7.85
C ASP A 82 2.29 -4.34 -7.04
N VAL A 83 2.67 -5.46 -7.64
CA VAL A 83 2.64 -6.77 -6.98
C VAL A 83 3.91 -6.98 -6.15
N LEU A 84 3.73 -7.55 -4.97
CA LEU A 84 4.79 -8.06 -4.13
C LEU A 84 5.53 -9.18 -4.87
N GLY A 85 6.86 -9.13 -4.88
CA GLY A 85 7.67 -10.27 -5.32
C GLY A 85 9.11 -10.21 -4.85
#